data_AF-A0AAX4JAM6-F1
#
_entry.id   AF-A0AAX4JAM6-F1
#
_cell.length_a   1.000
_cell.length_b   1.000
_cell.length_c   1.000
_cell.angle_alpha   90.00
_cell.angle_beta   90.00
_cell.angle_gamma   90.00
#
_symmetry.space_group_name_H-M   'P 1'
#
loop_
_entity.id
_entity.type
_entity.pdbx_description
1 polymer ?
#
loop_
_entity_poly.entity_id
_entity_poly.type
_entity_poly.pdbx_seq_one_letter_code
_entity_poly.pdbx_strand_id
1 'polypeptide(L)' 'MFSLYLYNLNYKIKAKWLKYELIKLISRYVKSYKIRISRKMPGQAFVDFENKKDMKKLKNILEDLLFLNRPIKITI' A
#
# COMPACT_ATOMS: atom_id res chain seq x y z
N MET A 1 -3.10 -12.15 -11.39
CA MET A 1 -2.48 -11.39 -10.28
C MET A 1 -2.91 -9.94 -10.42
N PHE A 2 -3.44 -9.32 -9.36
CA PHE A 2 -3.94 -7.95 -9.39
C PHE A 2 -3.06 -7.09 -8.49
N SER A 3 -2.74 -5.86 -8.89
CA SER A 3 -1.87 -4.99 -8.10
C SER A 3 -2.56 -3.65 -7.81
N LEU A 4 -2.29 -3.09 -6.63
CA LEU A 4 -2.50 -1.68 -6.35
C LEU A 4 -1.16 -0.98 -6.29
N TYR A 5 -1.05 0.10 -7.04
CA TYR A 5 0.05 1.02 -6.93
C TYR A 5 -0.32 2.12 -5.93
N LEU A 6 0.43 2.18 -4.83
CA LEU A 6 0.32 3.21 -3.80
C LEU A 6 1.43 4.23 -4.00
N TYR A 7 1.08 5.51 -4.06
CA TYR A 7 2.03 6.60 -4.21
C TYR A 7 1.68 7.77 -3.27
N ASN A 8 2.53 8.80 -3.27
CA ASN A 8 2.48 9.91 -2.31
C ASN A 8 2.73 9.48 -0.85
N LEU A 9 3.35 8.31 -0.63
CA LEU A 9 3.74 7.87 0.70
C LEU A 9 4.89 8.72 1.24
N ASN A 10 5.07 8.71 2.56
CA ASN A 10 6.14 9.48 3.19
C ASN A 10 7.53 8.94 2.83
N TYR A 11 8.20 9.61 1.89
CA TYR A 11 9.53 9.24 1.38
C TYR A 11 10.67 9.44 2.38
N LYS A 12 10.44 10.17 3.48
CA LYS A 12 11.45 10.34 4.56
C LYS A 12 11.58 9.08 5.42
N ILE A 13 10.60 8.17 5.34
CA ILE A 13 10.56 6.94 6.14
C ILE A 13 11.34 5.84 5.42
N LYS A 14 12.20 5.14 6.17
CA LYS A 14 12.97 4.01 5.65
C LYS A 14 12.03 2.93 5.10
N ALA A 15 12.35 2.37 3.94
CA ALA A 15 11.53 1.37 3.25
C ALA A 15 11.11 0.17 4.13
N LYS A 16 11.99 -0.29 5.04
CA LYS A 16 11.67 -1.37 5.99
C LYS A 16 10.53 -0.98 6.95
N TRP A 17 10.58 0.24 7.48
CA TRP A 17 9.55 0.76 8.39
C TRP A 17 8.25 1.06 7.65
N LEU A 18 8.35 1.64 6.45
CA LEU A 18 7.20 1.86 5.57
C LEU A 18 6.47 0.55 5.27
N LYS A 19 7.22 -0.52 4.95
CA LYS A 19 6.65 -1.85 4.73
C LYS A 19 5.95 -2.38 5.97
N TYR A 20 6.55 -2.23 7.15
CA TYR A 20 5.96 -2.68 8.42
C TYR A 20 4.62 -1.98 8.70
N GLU A 21 4.57 -0.65 8.57
CA GLU A 21 3.34 0.12 8.78
C GLU A 21 2.25 -0.21 7.75
N LEU A 22 2.63 -0.42 6.48
CA LEU A 22 1.68 -0.87 5.46
C LEU A 22 1.13 -2.28 5.76
N ILE A 23 1.96 -3.22 6.22
CA ILE A 23 1.49 -4.55 6.66
C ILE A 23 0.49 -4.41 7.81
N LYS A 24 0.82 -3.59 8.82
CA LYS A 24 -0.04 -3.35 9.98
C LYS A 24 -1.39 -2.74 9.60
N LEU A 25 -1.42 -1.85 8.61
CA LEU A 25 -2.64 -1.26 8.09
C LEU A 25 -3.47 -2.27 7.26
N ILE A 26 -2.84 -2.94 6.30
CA ILE A 26 -3.52 -3.78 5.30
C ILE A 26 -4.02 -5.10 5.91
N SER A 27 -3.28 -5.69 6.85
CA SER A 27 -3.65 -6.97 7.50
C SER A 27 -5.01 -6.92 8.21
N ARG A 28 -5.50 -5.73 8.56
CA ARG A 28 -6.82 -5.53 9.20
C ARG A 28 -7.97 -5.77 8.22
N TYR A 29 -7.73 -5.70 6.91
CA TYR A 29 -8.77 -5.68 5.90
C TYR A 29 -8.69 -6.85 4.92
N VAL A 30 -7.48 -7.34 4.63
CA VAL A 30 -7.19 -8.39 3.65
C VAL A 30 -6.18 -9.38 4.23
N LYS A 31 -6.37 -10.68 3.98
CA LYS A 31 -5.49 -11.75 4.48
C LYS A 31 -4.37 -12.15 3.52
N SER A 32 -4.66 -12.22 2.21
CA SER A 32 -3.69 -12.65 1.19
C SER A 32 -3.21 -11.45 0.37
N TYR A 33 -1.97 -11.03 0.59
CA TYR A 33 -1.34 -9.96 -0.18
C TYR A 33 0.20 -10.03 -0.11
N LYS A 34 0.87 -9.43 -1.09
CA LYS A 34 2.33 -9.27 -1.12
C LYS A 34 2.69 -7.81 -1.33
N ILE A 35 3.48 -7.23 -0.42
CA ILE A 35 3.95 -5.85 -0.54
C ILE A 35 5.35 -5.81 -1.15
N ARG A 36 5.49 -5.05 -2.24
CA ARG A 36 6.77 -4.72 -2.89
C ARG A 36 7.07 -3.23 -2.72
N ILE A 37 8.23 -2.92 -2.14
CA ILE A 37 8.75 -1.55 -1.99
C ILE A 37 10.17 -1.54 -2.53
N SER A 38 10.45 -0.62 -3.45
CA SER A 38 11.78 -0.44 -4.04
C SER A 38 12.46 0.79 -3.45
N ARG A 39 13.75 0.67 -3.11
CA ARG A 39 14.57 1.83 -2.71
C ARG A 39 14.78 2.82 -3.85
N LYS A 40 14.64 2.38 -5.12
CA LYS A 40 14.74 3.24 -6.31
C LYS A 40 13.49 4.12 -6.51
N MET A 41 12.38 3.80 -5.84
CA MET A 41 11.09 4.48 -5.99
C MET A 41 10.57 4.90 -4.60
N PRO A 42 11.21 5.90 -3.96
CA PRO A 42 10.85 6.32 -2.62
C PRO A 42 9.44 6.92 -2.59
N GLY A 43 8.69 6.64 -1.51
CA GLY A 43 7.30 7.09 -1.40
C GLY A 43 6.30 6.30 -2.25
N GLN A 44 6.70 5.14 -2.77
CA GLN A 44 5.87 4.29 -3.63
C GLN A 44 5.90 2.83 -3.15
N ALA A 45 4.78 2.12 -3.34
CA ALA A 45 4.65 0.71 -3.02
C ALA A 45 3.68 0.02 -3.98
N PHE A 46 3.89 -1.27 -4.20
CA PHE A 46 2.92 -2.14 -4.86
C PHE A 46 2.37 -3.15 -3.86
N VAL A 47 1.06 -3.37 -3.89
CA VAL A 47 0.40 -4.42 -3.12
C VAL A 47 -0.24 -5.37 -4.11
N ASP A 48 0.25 -6.60 -4.16
CA ASP A 48 -0.26 -7.64 -5.05
C ASP A 48 -1.27 -8.52 -4.31
N PHE A 49 -2.32 -8.89 -5.02
CA PHE A 49 -3.43 -9.70 -4.54
C PHE A 49 -3.67 -10.89 -5.47
N GLU A 50 -4.09 -11.99 -4.88
CA GLU A 50 -4.56 -13.17 -5.62
C GLU A 50 -5.96 -12.91 -6.20
N ASN A 51 -6.82 -12.17 -5.47
CA ASN A 51 -8.20 -11.91 -5.84
C ASN A 51 -8.49 -10.42 -6.12
N LYS A 52 -9.20 -10.15 -7.23
CA LYS A 52 -9.68 -8.81 -7.60
C LYS A 52 -10.60 -8.18 -6.55
N LYS A 53 -11.38 -9.00 -5.82
CA LYS A 53 -12.31 -8.52 -4.78
C LYS A 53 -11.56 -7.86 -3.63
N ASP A 54 -10.46 -8.46 -3.20
CA ASP A 54 -9.63 -7.93 -2.11
C ASP A 54 -8.89 -6.66 -2.53
N MET A 55 -8.38 -6.63 -3.76
CA MET A 55 -7.80 -5.43 -4.35
C MET A 55 -8.80 -4.26 -4.37
N LYS A 56 -10.02 -4.48 -4.88
CA LYS A 56 -11.06 -3.45 -4.90
C LYS A 56 -11.46 -3.00 -3.49
N LYS A 57 -11.62 -3.95 -2.56
CA LYS A 57 -11.94 -3.66 -1.16
C LYS A 57 -10.86 -2.76 -0.54
N LEU A 58 -9.59 -3.10 -0.71
CA LEU A 58 -8.50 -2.31 -0.14
C LEU A 58 -8.40 -0.93 -0.81
N LYS A 59 -8.59 -0.83 -2.13
CA LYS A 59 -8.63 0.46 -2.83
C LYS A 59 -9.61 1.41 -2.16
N ASN A 60 -10.87 0.99 -1.99
CA ASN A 60 -11.93 1.84 -1.45
C ASN A 60 -11.67 2.25 0.01
N ILE A 61 -10.93 1.44 0.78
CA ILE A 61 -10.59 1.74 2.18
C ILE A 61 -9.44 2.74 2.27
N LEU A 62 -8.47 2.63 1.37
CA LEU A 62 -7.25 3.43 1.38
C LEU A 62 -7.38 4.73 0.60
N GLU A 63 -8.45 4.90 -0.19
CA GLU A 63 -8.71 6.11 -0.98
C GLU A 63 -8.74 7.33 -0.06
N ASP A 64 -7.81 8.26 -0.29
CA ASP A 64 -7.57 9.48 0.49
C ASP A 64 -7.28 9.29 1.99
N LEU A 65 -6.98 8.06 2.43
CA LEU A 65 -6.63 7.79 3.82
C LEU A 65 -5.29 8.44 4.18
N LEU A 66 -5.26 9.15 5.30
CA LEU A 66 -4.04 9.77 5.82
C LEU A 66 -3.12 8.69 6.41
N PHE A 67 -1.92 8.56 5.86
CA PHE A 67 -0.91 7.58 6.27
C PHE A 67 0.44 8.25 6.46
N LEU A 68 0.95 8.20 7.70
CA LEU A 68 2.25 8.78 8.07
C LEU A 68 2.37 10.26 7.62
N ASN A 69 1.31 11.02 7.91
CA ASN A 69 1.12 12.45 7.62
C ASN A 69 0.99 12.80 6.13
N ARG A 70 0.67 11.85 5.26
CA ARG A 70 0.36 12.12 3.84
C ARG A 70 -0.87 11.33 3.39
N PRO A 71 -1.74 11.89 2.54
CA PRO A 71 -2.83 11.12 1.95
C PRO A 71 -2.26 10.07 0.98
N ILE A 72 -2.66 8.82 1.15
CA ILE A 72 -2.32 7.76 0.19
C ILE A 72 -3.03 8.07 -1.13
N LYS A 73 -2.29 7.99 -2.23
CA LYS A 73 -2.89 7.98 -3.56
C LYS A 73 -2.75 6.60 -4.19
N ILE A 74 -3.75 6.20 -4.97
CA ILE A 74 -3.89 4.83 -5.47
C ILE A 74 -4.12 4.84 -6.98
N THR A 75 -3.51 3.89 -7.68
CA THR A 75 -3.79 3.55 -9.09
C THR A 75 -3.82 2.03 -9.24
N ILE A 76 -4.62 1.53 -10.19
CA ILE A 76 -4.76 0.10 -10.51
C ILE A 76 -3.92 -0.20 -11.74
#